data_AF-A0A8K0N5K3-F1
#
_entry.id   AF-A0A8K0N5K3-F1
#
_cell.length_a   1.000
_cell.length_b   1.000
_cell.length_c   1.000
_cell.angle_alpha   90.00
_cell.angle_beta   90.00
_cell.angle_gamma   90.00
#
_symmetry.space_group_name_H-M   'P 1'
#
loop_
_entity.id
_entity.type
_entity.pdbx_description
1 polymer ?
#
loop_
_entity_poly.entity_id
_entity_poly.type
_entity_poly.pdbx_seq_one_letter_code
_entity_poly.pdbx_strand_id
1 'polypeptide(L)'
;MRNLLEEFHCDHGLRKPTILGVREHVFTGSVSSLASFMSNQEASFVTLGQRVLANPLKVRMHYGHPDVFDRIFHITRGGISKASRIINISEDIFAGFNSTLRQGNITHHEYVQVGKGRDVGLNQIALFEGKIAGGNGEQVLSRDVYRLGQLFDFFRMMSFYVTTVGFYCCTMLTVLTVYFFLYGKTYLALSGVGEAIQDRADILQNTALDAALNTQFLFQIGVFTAVPMILGFVLEHGILMAVVSFITMQLQLCSVFFTFSLGTRTHYFGRTILHGGARYHATGRGFVVRHIKFSENYRIYSRSHFVKGLEVVLLLVVFLAYGYNKGGALSYILLSISSWFMALSWLFAPYLFNPSGFEWQKTVEDFREWTNWLLYRGGIGVKGEESWEAWWDEELAHIRTLRGRILETILSLRFFVFQYGIVYKLQLTGPDTSFTVYLLSWSVLAVLFLLFQVFTFSQKASVNFQLVLRLIQSISFLLVLAGLAVAVVLTDLSVVDIFACILAFVPTGWGILSIAVAWRPLIKKLHLWKSVRSLARLYDAGMGMFIFVPIAIFSWFPFVSTFQTRLLFNQAFSRGLEISLILAGNNPNTGL
;
A
#
# COMPACT_ATOMS: atom_id res chain seq x y z
N MET A 1 38.74 -11.33 9.45
CA MET A 1 38.82 -11.78 8.04
C MET A 1 39.63 -13.06 7.86
N ARG A 2 40.85 -13.19 8.37
CA ARG A 2 41.66 -14.42 8.23
C ARG A 2 40.89 -15.70 8.62
N ASN A 3 40.37 -15.77 9.83
CA ASN A 3 39.61 -16.93 10.32
C ASN A 3 38.38 -17.23 9.45
N LEU A 4 37.70 -16.17 8.96
CA LEU A 4 36.56 -16.33 8.06
C LEU A 4 36.99 -16.97 6.74
N LEU A 5 38.13 -16.58 6.16
CA LEU A 5 38.61 -17.17 4.90
C LEU A 5 39.00 -18.64 5.04
N GLU A 6 39.46 -19.05 6.22
CA GLU A 6 39.78 -20.47 6.51
C GLU A 6 38.52 -21.36 6.43
N GLU A 7 37.32 -20.80 6.62
CA GLU A 7 36.05 -21.54 6.52
C GLU A 7 35.78 -22.13 5.13
N PHE A 8 36.37 -21.57 4.06
CA PHE A 8 36.29 -22.19 2.72
C PHE A 8 36.98 -23.56 2.64
N HIS A 9 37.92 -23.81 3.55
CA HIS A 9 38.68 -25.06 3.62
C HIS A 9 38.18 -26.01 4.71
N CYS A 10 37.42 -25.50 5.68
CA CYS A 10 36.77 -26.29 6.72
C CYS A 10 35.66 -27.19 6.17
N ASP A 11 35.44 -28.31 6.85
CA ASP A 11 34.34 -29.22 6.55
C ASP A 11 33.03 -28.68 7.16
N HIS A 12 32.05 -28.39 6.30
CA HIS A 12 30.72 -27.89 6.64
C HIS A 12 29.61 -28.84 6.17
N GLY A 13 29.94 -30.13 6.03
CA GLY A 13 29.10 -31.20 5.54
C GLY A 13 29.52 -31.66 4.14
N LEU A 14 28.55 -32.09 3.33
CA LEU A 14 28.86 -32.78 2.05
C LEU A 14 29.70 -31.97 1.05
N ARG A 15 29.71 -30.64 1.12
CA ARG A 15 30.36 -29.78 0.12
C ARG A 15 31.02 -28.57 0.76
N LYS A 16 32.16 -28.17 0.18
CA LYS A 16 32.89 -26.97 0.59
C LYS A 16 32.03 -25.72 0.40
N PRO A 17 32.11 -24.74 1.32
CA PRO A 17 31.43 -23.47 1.15
C PRO A 17 31.89 -22.75 -0.12
N THR A 18 30.97 -21.99 -0.71
CA THR A 18 31.22 -21.12 -1.89
C THR A 18 30.83 -19.68 -1.58
N ILE A 19 29.97 -19.49 -0.59
CA ILE A 19 29.60 -18.19 -0.02
C ILE A 19 29.62 -18.34 1.50
N LEU A 20 30.37 -17.47 2.16
CA LEU A 20 30.45 -17.39 3.61
C LEU A 20 29.62 -16.20 4.09
N GLY A 21 28.55 -16.50 4.80
CA GLY A 21 27.70 -15.49 5.42
C GLY A 21 28.23 -15.00 6.75
N VAL A 22 27.99 -13.74 7.06
CA VAL A 22 28.33 -13.13 8.35
C VAL A 22 27.13 -12.44 8.98
N ARG A 23 27.18 -12.24 10.29
CA ARG A 23 26.17 -11.47 11.02
C ARG A 23 26.23 -9.99 10.60
N GLU A 24 25.08 -9.34 10.44
CA GLU A 24 25.00 -7.88 10.26
C GLU A 24 24.59 -7.18 11.57
N HIS A 25 25.04 -5.94 11.76
CA HIS A 25 24.54 -5.01 12.77
C HIS A 25 24.04 -3.74 12.09
N VAL A 26 22.75 -3.43 12.24
CA VAL A 26 22.20 -2.17 11.75
C VAL A 26 22.41 -1.09 12.80
N PHE A 27 23.39 -0.21 12.60
CA PHE A 27 23.76 0.80 13.59
C PHE A 27 22.90 2.07 13.54
N THR A 28 22.00 2.21 12.55
CA THR A 28 21.11 3.37 12.42
C THR A 28 19.82 3.26 13.25
N GLY A 29 19.62 2.16 13.98
CA GLY A 29 18.39 1.90 14.74
C GLY A 29 18.06 2.94 15.83
N SER A 30 19.05 3.68 16.35
CA SER A 30 18.86 4.69 17.39
C SER A 30 18.35 6.05 16.89
N VAL A 31 18.24 6.25 15.57
CA VAL A 31 17.92 7.55 14.97
C VAL A 31 16.43 7.91 15.11
N SER A 32 15.53 6.97 14.86
CA SER A 32 14.08 7.16 14.91
C SER A 32 13.35 5.86 15.27
N SER A 33 12.08 5.96 15.66
CA SER A 33 11.22 4.78 15.85
C SER A 33 11.17 3.89 14.61
N LEU A 34 11.03 4.48 13.41
CA LEU A 34 11.08 3.75 12.13
C LEU A 34 12.41 3.01 11.93
N ALA A 35 13.53 3.68 12.19
CA ALA A 35 14.85 3.08 12.07
C ALA A 35 15.02 1.93 13.06
N SER A 36 14.50 2.08 14.28
CA SER A 36 14.46 1.01 15.30
C SER A 36 13.65 -0.18 14.82
N PHE A 37 12.43 0.03 14.29
CA PHE A 37 11.58 -1.05 13.79
C PHE A 37 12.23 -1.82 12.65
N MET A 38 12.81 -1.11 11.68
CA MET A 38 13.53 -1.72 10.57
C MET A 38 14.81 -2.43 11.01
N SER A 39 15.57 -1.83 11.94
CA SER A 39 16.74 -2.47 12.53
C SER A 39 16.38 -3.79 13.22
N ASN A 40 15.29 -3.82 14.00
CA ASN A 40 14.83 -5.03 14.67
C ASN A 40 14.30 -6.09 13.70
N GLN A 41 13.54 -5.68 12.67
CA GLN A 41 13.10 -6.58 11.61
C GLN A 41 14.29 -7.18 10.85
N GLU A 42 15.26 -6.35 10.46
CA GLU A 42 16.45 -6.80 9.75
C GLU A 42 17.31 -7.69 10.64
N ALA A 43 17.54 -7.32 11.91
CA ALA A 43 18.30 -8.15 12.85
C ALA A 43 17.71 -9.57 12.92
N SER A 44 16.38 -9.71 13.06
CA SER A 44 15.72 -11.02 13.07
C SER A 44 15.99 -11.82 11.78
N PHE A 45 15.94 -11.16 10.62
CA PHE A 45 16.17 -11.81 9.32
C PHE A 45 17.64 -12.17 9.07
N VAL A 46 18.57 -11.24 9.32
CA VAL A 46 20.01 -11.34 8.96
C VAL A 46 20.82 -12.16 9.97
N THR A 47 20.26 -12.44 11.16
CA THR A 47 20.91 -13.26 12.19
C THR A 47 20.17 -14.59 12.37
N LEU A 48 19.05 -14.57 13.09
CA LEU A 48 18.31 -15.76 13.50
C LEU A 48 17.75 -16.52 12.30
N GLY A 49 17.19 -15.79 11.32
CA GLY A 49 16.75 -16.35 10.05
C GLY A 49 17.90 -17.02 9.29
N GLN A 50 18.99 -16.28 9.04
CA GLN A 50 20.14 -16.81 8.28
C GLN A 50 20.78 -18.03 8.93
N ARG A 51 20.85 -18.09 10.27
CA ARG A 51 21.35 -19.26 11.01
C ARG A 51 20.57 -20.52 10.62
N VAL A 52 19.24 -20.48 10.76
CA VAL A 52 18.36 -21.62 10.49
C VAL A 52 18.35 -21.97 9.00
N LEU A 53 18.39 -20.97 8.12
CA LEU A 53 18.45 -21.19 6.66
C LEU A 53 19.77 -21.84 6.23
N ALA A 54 20.89 -21.53 6.90
CA ALA A 54 22.20 -22.13 6.63
C ALA A 54 22.32 -23.54 7.20
N ASN A 55 21.85 -23.74 8.44
CA ASN A 55 21.91 -25.02 9.14
C ASN A 55 20.74 -25.12 10.15
N PRO A 56 19.84 -26.13 10.07
CA PRO A 56 19.92 -27.34 9.24
C PRO A 56 19.29 -27.23 7.84
N LEU A 57 18.60 -26.14 7.50
CA LEU A 57 17.72 -26.15 6.32
C LEU A 57 18.45 -26.13 4.98
N LYS A 58 19.70 -25.63 4.92
CA LYS A 58 20.52 -25.57 3.70
C LYS A 58 19.78 -24.90 2.51
N VAL A 59 19.04 -23.84 2.79
CA VAL A 59 18.31 -23.01 1.82
C VAL A 59 18.68 -21.52 1.90
N ARG A 60 19.72 -21.18 2.67
CA ARG A 60 20.28 -19.83 2.71
C ARG A 60 20.73 -19.39 1.32
N MET A 61 20.29 -18.20 0.92
CA MET A 61 20.73 -17.52 -0.29
C MET A 61 21.46 -16.22 0.06
N HIS A 62 21.99 -15.52 -0.95
CA HIS A 62 22.66 -14.25 -0.77
C HIS A 62 21.69 -13.07 -0.93
N TYR A 63 21.24 -12.45 0.15
CA TYR A 63 20.22 -11.38 0.08
C TYR A 63 20.81 -9.96 0.07
N GLY A 64 22.02 -9.77 -0.50
CA GLY A 64 22.71 -8.46 -0.50
C GLY A 64 23.37 -8.12 0.84
N HIS A 65 23.82 -9.17 1.55
CA HIS A 65 24.60 -9.07 2.78
C HIS A 65 26.10 -8.95 2.45
N PRO A 66 26.99 -8.51 3.37
CA PRO A 66 28.44 -8.47 3.15
C PRO A 66 29.07 -9.87 3.24
N ASP A 67 28.54 -10.82 2.47
CA ASP A 67 29.05 -12.17 2.37
C ASP A 67 30.37 -12.21 1.59
N VAL A 68 31.20 -13.22 1.88
CA VAL A 68 32.46 -13.45 1.16
C VAL A 68 32.26 -14.58 0.14
N PHE A 69 32.71 -14.37 -1.09
CA PHE A 69 32.51 -15.28 -2.22
C PHE A 69 33.80 -15.99 -2.63
N ASP A 70 33.70 -17.28 -2.98
CA ASP A 70 34.75 -17.96 -3.73
C ASP A 70 34.75 -17.44 -5.18
N ARG A 71 35.73 -16.59 -5.47
CA ARG A 71 35.92 -15.99 -6.79
C ARG A 71 36.04 -17.03 -7.90
N ILE A 72 36.79 -18.13 -7.69
CA ILE A 72 37.07 -19.12 -8.73
C ILE A 72 35.78 -19.87 -9.05
N PHE A 73 35.02 -20.26 -8.03
CA PHE A 73 33.73 -20.93 -8.21
C PHE A 73 32.76 -20.06 -9.02
N HIS A 74 32.56 -18.79 -8.63
CA HIS A 74 31.56 -17.94 -9.25
C HIS A 74 31.93 -17.49 -10.66
N ILE A 75 33.19 -17.14 -10.94
CA ILE A 75 33.63 -16.72 -12.29
C ILE A 75 33.45 -17.87 -13.31
N THR A 76 33.77 -19.11 -12.91
CA THR A 76 33.73 -20.25 -13.81
C THR A 76 32.33 -20.85 -14.00
N ARG A 77 31.33 -20.45 -13.19
CA ARG A 77 30.00 -21.11 -13.14
C ARG A 77 28.83 -20.15 -13.33
N GLY A 78 29.01 -19.08 -14.08
CA GLY A 78 27.92 -18.19 -14.51
C GLY A 78 27.78 -16.89 -13.71
N GLY A 79 28.77 -16.54 -12.89
CA GLY A 79 28.88 -15.25 -12.22
C GLY A 79 28.07 -15.12 -10.94
N ILE A 80 28.07 -13.88 -10.42
CA ILE A 80 27.38 -13.48 -9.18
C ILE A 80 25.99 -12.88 -9.43
N SER A 81 25.67 -12.48 -10.67
CA SER A 81 24.40 -11.82 -10.99
C SER A 81 24.02 -12.07 -12.45
N LYS A 82 22.76 -11.79 -12.79
CA LYS A 82 22.25 -11.85 -14.17
C LYS A 82 22.55 -10.54 -14.89
N ALA A 83 23.01 -10.62 -16.14
CA ALA A 83 23.31 -9.45 -16.97
C ALA A 83 22.02 -8.79 -17.51
N SER A 84 21.25 -8.13 -16.65
CA SER A 84 20.04 -7.41 -17.02
C SER A 84 19.89 -6.13 -16.20
N ARG A 85 19.65 -5.00 -16.87
CA ARG A 85 19.47 -3.69 -16.22
C ARG A 85 18.05 -3.43 -15.72
N ILE A 86 17.06 -4.23 -16.17
CA ILE A 86 15.63 -3.96 -15.95
C ILE A 86 14.96 -5.12 -15.21
N ILE A 87 15.27 -6.35 -15.61
CA ILE A 87 14.73 -7.59 -15.03
C ILE A 87 15.73 -8.12 -14.00
N ASN A 88 15.24 -8.74 -12.93
CA ASN A 88 16.00 -9.28 -11.78
C ASN A 88 16.48 -8.18 -10.83
N ILE A 89 15.57 -7.31 -10.40
CA ILE A 89 15.88 -6.17 -9.52
C ILE A 89 16.60 -6.58 -8.22
N SER A 90 16.26 -7.74 -7.67
CA SER A 90 16.97 -8.33 -6.52
C SER A 90 18.10 -9.21 -7.03
N GLU A 91 19.09 -8.58 -7.65
CA GLU A 91 20.15 -9.25 -8.41
C GLU A 91 21.04 -10.18 -7.55
N ASP A 92 21.30 -9.76 -6.31
CA ASP A 92 22.17 -10.45 -5.35
C ASP A 92 21.71 -11.89 -5.05
N ILE A 93 20.40 -12.13 -4.96
CA ILE A 93 19.85 -13.46 -4.61
C ILE A 93 20.15 -14.52 -5.66
N PHE A 94 20.33 -14.10 -6.91
CA PHE A 94 20.67 -15.01 -8.00
C PHE A 94 22.07 -15.60 -7.84
N ALA A 95 22.96 -14.93 -7.10
CA ALA A 95 24.24 -15.51 -6.72
C ALA A 95 24.04 -16.76 -5.86
N GLY A 96 23.12 -16.69 -4.89
CA GLY A 96 22.75 -17.80 -4.03
C GLY A 96 22.05 -18.94 -4.79
N PHE A 97 21.12 -18.59 -5.68
CA PHE A 97 20.46 -19.58 -6.54
C PHE A 97 21.47 -20.31 -7.42
N ASN A 98 22.38 -19.57 -8.07
CA ASN A 98 23.40 -20.15 -8.93
C ASN A 98 24.36 -21.04 -8.14
N SER A 99 24.83 -20.58 -6.98
CA SER A 99 25.65 -21.39 -6.07
C SER A 99 24.96 -22.72 -5.75
N THR A 100 23.71 -22.67 -5.27
CA THR A 100 22.95 -23.88 -4.92
C THR A 100 22.74 -24.83 -6.11
N LEU A 101 22.33 -24.30 -7.27
CA LEU A 101 22.12 -25.06 -8.50
C LEU A 101 23.41 -25.69 -9.05
N ARG A 102 24.56 -25.07 -8.77
CA ARG A 102 25.89 -25.54 -9.16
C ARG A 102 26.58 -26.33 -8.07
N GLN A 103 25.80 -26.84 -7.13
CA GLN A 103 26.27 -27.67 -6.05
C GLN A 103 27.22 -26.96 -5.07
N GLY A 104 27.18 -25.64 -4.97
CA GLY A 104 27.83 -24.89 -3.90
C GLY A 104 27.12 -25.07 -2.56
N ASN A 105 27.84 -24.76 -1.47
CA ASN A 105 27.31 -24.68 -0.11
C ASN A 105 27.40 -23.22 0.38
N ILE A 106 26.39 -22.78 1.14
CA ILE A 106 26.28 -21.42 1.65
C ILE A 106 26.17 -21.51 3.17
N THR A 107 27.18 -21.00 3.88
CA THR A 107 27.28 -21.06 5.35
C THR A 107 26.96 -19.72 6.00
N HIS A 108 26.82 -19.70 7.32
CA HIS A 108 26.61 -18.49 8.12
C HIS A 108 27.46 -18.57 9.39
N HIS A 109 28.24 -17.53 9.68
CA HIS A 109 29.19 -17.46 10.78
C HIS A 109 28.91 -16.23 11.66
N GLU A 110 28.86 -16.42 12.97
CA GLU A 110 28.40 -15.40 13.92
C GLU A 110 29.50 -14.76 14.76
N TYR A 111 30.71 -15.32 14.73
CA TYR A 111 31.86 -14.79 15.47
C TYR A 111 32.45 -13.50 14.83
N VAL A 112 31.95 -13.10 13.66
CA VAL A 112 32.22 -11.80 13.03
C VAL A 112 30.90 -11.11 12.75
N GLN A 113 30.87 -9.80 12.98
CA GLN A 113 29.73 -8.95 12.68
C GLN A 113 30.15 -7.73 11.85
N VAL A 114 29.35 -7.38 10.85
CA VAL A 114 29.58 -6.22 9.97
C VAL A 114 28.54 -5.15 10.26
N GLY A 115 29.00 -3.92 10.51
CA GLY A 115 28.12 -2.76 10.65
C GLY A 115 27.57 -2.30 9.30
N LYS A 116 26.25 -2.10 9.23
CA LYS A 116 25.55 -1.62 8.03
C LYS A 116 24.63 -0.45 8.37
N GLY A 117 24.76 0.64 7.62
CA GLY A 117 23.83 1.76 7.71
C GLY A 117 22.56 1.46 6.92
N ARG A 118 21.39 1.76 7.49
CA ARG A 118 20.10 1.58 6.84
C ARG A 118 19.27 2.85 6.79
N ASP A 119 18.32 2.83 5.87
CA ASP A 119 17.35 3.89 5.63
C ASP A 119 16.57 4.23 6.90
N VAL A 120 16.37 5.52 7.16
CA VAL A 120 15.79 6.04 8.41
C VAL A 120 14.42 6.71 8.22
N GLY A 121 14.08 7.09 6.98
CA GLY A 121 12.79 7.69 6.62
C GLY A 121 11.82 6.68 6.02
N LEU A 122 10.51 6.90 6.24
CA LEU A 122 9.46 5.99 5.75
C LEU A 122 9.53 5.76 4.24
N ASN A 123 9.75 6.81 3.46
CA ASN A 123 9.78 6.71 1.99
C ASN A 123 10.96 5.88 1.49
N GLN A 124 12.13 6.03 2.11
CA GLN A 124 13.30 5.23 1.77
C GLN A 124 13.05 3.75 2.10
N ILE A 125 12.49 3.48 3.29
CA ILE A 125 12.14 2.13 3.74
C ILE A 125 11.10 1.50 2.81
N ALA A 126 10.01 2.21 2.49
CA ALA A 126 8.94 1.69 1.64
C ALA A 126 9.42 1.43 0.19
N LEU A 127 10.29 2.28 -0.36
CA LEU A 127 10.91 2.05 -1.66
C LEU A 127 11.86 0.83 -1.63
N PHE A 128 12.61 0.65 -0.54
CA PHE A 128 13.45 -0.53 -0.34
C PHE A 128 12.63 -1.82 -0.25
N GLU A 129 11.56 -1.82 0.54
CA GLU A 129 10.67 -2.96 0.65
C GLU A 129 9.92 -3.24 -0.67
N GLY A 130 9.52 -2.19 -1.38
CA GLY A 130 8.95 -2.28 -2.72
C GLY A 130 9.91 -2.92 -3.72
N LYS A 131 11.21 -2.56 -3.64
CA LYS A 131 12.28 -3.18 -4.43
C LYS A 131 12.36 -4.69 -4.18
N ILE A 132 12.38 -5.11 -2.91
CA ILE A 132 12.49 -6.52 -2.55
C ILE A 132 11.22 -7.28 -2.96
N ALA A 133 10.04 -6.74 -2.68
CA ALA A 133 8.77 -7.38 -3.02
C ALA A 133 8.57 -7.53 -4.52
N GLY A 134 8.91 -6.49 -5.31
CA GLY A 134 8.90 -6.55 -6.76
C GLY A 134 9.92 -7.56 -7.29
N GLY A 135 11.15 -7.52 -6.80
CA GLY A 135 12.19 -8.49 -7.18
C GLY A 135 11.82 -9.92 -6.81
N ASN A 136 11.10 -10.15 -5.72
CA ASN A 136 10.57 -11.48 -5.38
C ASN A 136 9.46 -11.93 -6.33
N GLY A 137 8.59 -11.01 -6.79
CA GLY A 137 7.65 -11.29 -7.87
C GLY A 137 8.34 -11.76 -9.15
N GLU A 138 9.49 -11.19 -9.50
CA GLU A 138 10.31 -11.66 -10.62
C GLU A 138 10.95 -13.03 -10.35
N GLN A 139 11.39 -13.28 -9.10
CA GLN A 139 11.92 -14.59 -8.69
C GLN A 139 10.89 -15.71 -8.85
N VAL A 140 9.63 -15.48 -8.44
CA VAL A 140 8.52 -16.42 -8.61
C VAL A 140 8.34 -16.84 -10.07
N LEU A 141 8.52 -15.88 -10.99
CA LEU A 141 8.40 -16.09 -12.43
C LEU A 141 9.71 -16.60 -13.08
N SER A 142 10.78 -16.77 -12.31
CA SER A 142 12.10 -17.11 -12.82
C SER A 142 12.29 -18.62 -13.04
N ARG A 143 13.10 -18.95 -14.06
CA ARG A 143 13.53 -20.34 -14.31
C ARG A 143 14.43 -20.90 -13.22
N ASP A 144 15.11 -20.04 -12.46
CA ASP A 144 16.03 -20.46 -11.40
C ASP A 144 15.24 -21.04 -10.22
N VAL A 145 14.14 -20.40 -9.81
CA VAL A 145 13.22 -20.93 -8.78
C VAL A 145 12.57 -22.24 -9.25
N TYR A 146 12.15 -22.32 -10.52
CA TYR A 146 11.62 -23.57 -11.08
C TYR A 146 12.63 -24.74 -10.97
N ARG A 147 13.89 -24.50 -11.33
CA ARG A 147 14.96 -25.52 -11.24
C ARG A 147 15.30 -25.88 -9.80
N LEU A 148 15.34 -24.90 -8.90
CA LEU A 148 15.56 -25.14 -7.47
C LEU A 148 14.44 -26.03 -6.91
N GLY A 149 13.18 -25.75 -7.26
CA GLY A 149 12.03 -26.56 -6.86
C GLY A 149 12.11 -28.01 -7.34
N GLN A 150 12.66 -28.26 -8.53
CA GLN A 150 12.85 -29.63 -9.04
C GLN A 150 14.00 -30.39 -8.37
N LEU A 151 15.00 -29.68 -7.83
CA LEU A 151 16.22 -30.28 -7.29
C LEU A 151 16.25 -30.34 -5.76
N PHE A 152 15.36 -29.60 -5.08
CA PHE A 152 15.21 -29.70 -3.64
C PHE A 152 14.43 -30.96 -3.24
N ASP A 153 14.85 -31.57 -2.14
CA ASP A 153 14.01 -32.52 -1.42
C ASP A 153 12.78 -31.81 -0.82
N PHE A 154 11.81 -32.59 -0.37
CA PHE A 154 10.54 -32.07 0.14
C PHE A 154 10.72 -31.03 1.26
N PHE A 155 11.62 -31.28 2.22
CA PHE A 155 11.82 -30.39 3.37
C PHE A 155 12.50 -29.09 2.98
N ARG A 156 13.52 -29.15 2.10
CA ARG A 156 14.20 -27.97 1.57
C ARG A 156 13.28 -27.18 0.66
N MET A 157 12.43 -27.84 -0.12
CA MET A 157 11.42 -27.18 -0.96
C MET A 157 10.42 -26.39 -0.09
N MET A 158 9.89 -27.02 0.96
CA MET A 158 8.98 -26.33 1.88
C MET A 158 9.65 -25.19 2.64
N SER A 159 10.87 -25.43 3.11
CA SER A 159 11.68 -24.39 3.77
C SER A 159 11.94 -23.22 2.85
N PHE A 160 12.35 -23.48 1.61
CA PHE A 160 12.59 -22.45 0.60
C PHE A 160 11.31 -21.69 0.26
N TYR A 161 10.18 -22.39 0.09
CA TYR A 161 8.89 -21.76 -0.16
C TYR A 161 8.54 -20.78 0.95
N VAL A 162 8.50 -21.23 2.21
CA VAL A 162 8.09 -20.39 3.35
C VAL A 162 9.00 -19.17 3.54
N THR A 163 10.30 -19.32 3.27
CA THR A 163 11.32 -18.31 3.62
C THR A 163 11.64 -17.34 2.49
N THR A 164 11.27 -17.67 1.25
CA THR A 164 11.54 -16.82 0.07
C THR A 164 10.23 -16.41 -0.62
N VAL A 165 9.82 -17.12 -1.65
CA VAL A 165 8.70 -16.78 -2.54
C VAL A 165 7.33 -16.89 -1.87
N GLY A 166 7.15 -17.86 -0.98
CA GLY A 166 5.90 -18.12 -0.28
C GLY A 166 5.58 -17.02 0.74
N PHE A 167 6.58 -16.39 1.36
CA PHE A 167 6.35 -15.28 2.30
C PHE A 167 5.57 -14.11 1.66
N TYR A 168 6.00 -13.69 0.47
CA TYR A 168 5.33 -12.60 -0.27
C TYR A 168 3.99 -13.05 -0.86
N CYS A 169 3.89 -14.31 -1.29
CA CYS A 169 2.62 -14.88 -1.73
C CYS A 169 1.58 -14.92 -0.59
N CYS A 170 1.95 -15.42 0.59
CA CYS A 170 1.08 -15.46 1.76
C CYS A 170 0.70 -14.05 2.22
N THR A 171 1.65 -13.10 2.21
CA THR A 171 1.39 -11.68 2.51
C THR A 171 0.30 -11.11 1.59
N MET A 172 0.41 -11.35 0.28
CA MET A 172 -0.60 -10.93 -0.69
C MET A 172 -1.96 -11.62 -0.43
N LEU A 173 -1.97 -12.92 -0.15
CA LEU A 173 -3.18 -13.68 0.16
C LEU A 173 -3.88 -13.17 1.43
N THR A 174 -3.14 -12.75 2.45
CA THR A 174 -3.71 -12.14 3.66
C THR A 174 -4.49 -10.88 3.31
N VAL A 175 -3.91 -9.98 2.52
CA VAL A 175 -4.59 -8.75 2.09
C VAL A 175 -5.79 -9.06 1.19
N LEU A 176 -5.65 -9.99 0.25
CA LEU A 176 -6.76 -10.41 -0.62
C LEU A 176 -7.92 -11.02 0.18
N THR A 177 -7.63 -11.79 1.24
CA THR A 177 -8.64 -12.33 2.14
C THR A 177 -9.45 -11.23 2.81
N VAL A 178 -8.82 -10.12 3.20
CA VAL A 178 -9.55 -8.95 3.76
C VAL A 178 -10.47 -8.33 2.70
N TYR A 179 -10.01 -8.17 1.46
CA TYR A 179 -10.87 -7.69 0.37
C TYR A 179 -12.04 -8.64 0.10
N PHE A 180 -11.79 -9.95 -0.03
CA PHE A 180 -12.85 -10.94 -0.24
C PHE A 180 -13.86 -10.94 0.91
N PHE A 181 -13.37 -10.81 2.15
CA PHE A 181 -14.24 -10.69 3.32
C PHE A 181 -15.13 -9.46 3.25
N LEU A 182 -14.55 -8.27 3.01
CA LEU A 182 -15.31 -7.02 2.97
C LEU A 182 -16.30 -6.99 1.81
N TYR A 183 -15.88 -7.35 0.60
CA TYR A 183 -16.79 -7.45 -0.55
C TYR A 183 -17.86 -8.53 -0.33
N GLY A 184 -17.52 -9.66 0.30
CA GLY A 184 -18.48 -10.70 0.65
C GLY A 184 -19.51 -10.21 1.67
N LYS A 185 -19.09 -9.48 2.70
CA LYS A 185 -20.00 -8.85 3.68
C LYS A 185 -20.88 -7.77 3.04
N THR A 186 -20.30 -6.92 2.19
CA THR A 186 -21.07 -5.95 1.41
C THR A 186 -22.10 -6.63 0.52
N TYR A 187 -21.75 -7.73 -0.15
CA TYR A 187 -22.68 -8.52 -0.95
C TYR A 187 -23.83 -9.09 -0.09
N LEU A 188 -23.52 -9.70 1.06
CA LEU A 188 -24.53 -10.24 1.97
C LEU A 188 -25.46 -9.15 2.53
N ALA A 189 -24.91 -7.98 2.85
CA ALA A 189 -25.66 -6.82 3.33
C ALA A 189 -26.62 -6.27 2.25
N LEU A 190 -26.12 -6.06 1.03
CA LEU A 190 -26.91 -5.45 -0.05
C LEU A 190 -27.92 -6.43 -0.67
N SER A 191 -27.62 -7.73 -0.71
CA SER A 191 -28.53 -8.75 -1.28
C SER A 191 -29.68 -9.15 -0.34
N GLY A 192 -29.60 -8.87 0.96
CA GLY A 192 -30.55 -9.38 1.96
C GLY A 192 -30.36 -10.85 2.33
N VAL A 193 -29.43 -11.56 1.66
CA VAL A 193 -29.10 -12.96 1.97
C VAL A 193 -28.49 -13.09 3.37
N GLY A 194 -27.75 -12.06 3.83
CA GLY A 194 -27.17 -12.07 5.18
C GLY A 194 -28.23 -12.17 6.28
N GLU A 195 -29.31 -11.40 6.17
CA GLU A 195 -30.45 -11.42 7.08
C GLU A 195 -31.15 -12.79 7.06
N ALA A 196 -31.45 -13.31 5.86
CA ALA A 196 -32.08 -14.62 5.71
C ALA A 196 -31.24 -15.79 6.27
N ILE A 197 -29.91 -15.75 6.09
CA ILE A 197 -29.01 -16.77 6.66
C ILE A 197 -28.99 -16.68 8.18
N GLN A 198 -28.91 -15.48 8.74
CA GLN A 198 -28.83 -15.29 10.19
C GLN A 198 -30.14 -15.66 10.88
N ASP A 199 -31.28 -15.26 10.32
CA ASP A 199 -32.59 -15.67 10.82
C ASP A 199 -32.76 -17.18 10.80
N ARG A 200 -32.31 -17.84 9.73
CA ARG A 200 -32.33 -19.31 9.65
C ARG A 200 -31.35 -19.96 10.62
N ALA A 201 -30.17 -19.38 10.84
CA ALA A 201 -29.19 -19.88 11.81
C ALA A 201 -29.72 -19.80 13.24
N ASP A 202 -30.42 -18.72 13.58
CA ASP A 202 -31.05 -18.53 14.88
C ASP A 202 -32.23 -19.48 15.09
N ILE A 203 -33.05 -19.68 14.04
CA ILE A 203 -34.13 -20.69 14.06
C ILE A 203 -33.56 -22.09 14.26
N LEU A 204 -32.41 -22.40 13.65
CA LEU A 204 -31.76 -23.71 13.72
C LEU A 204 -30.78 -23.86 14.91
N GLN A 205 -30.59 -22.83 15.74
CA GLN A 205 -29.60 -22.76 16.82
C GLN A 205 -28.20 -23.28 16.43
N ASN A 206 -27.75 -23.00 15.20
CA ASN A 206 -26.48 -23.54 14.71
C ASN A 206 -25.30 -22.69 15.20
N THR A 207 -24.84 -22.98 16.41
CA THR A 207 -23.71 -22.32 17.07
C THR A 207 -22.41 -22.42 16.26
N ALA A 208 -22.22 -23.49 15.48
CA ALA A 208 -21.03 -23.67 14.65
C ALA A 208 -21.00 -22.70 13.45
N LEU A 209 -22.15 -22.41 12.86
CA LEU A 209 -22.26 -21.45 11.76
C LEU A 209 -22.04 -20.01 12.25
N ASP A 210 -22.62 -19.65 13.40
CA ASP A 210 -22.40 -18.34 14.02
C ASP A 210 -20.93 -18.17 14.45
N ALA A 211 -20.33 -19.20 15.08
CA ALA A 211 -18.91 -19.20 15.40
C ALA A 211 -18.05 -19.07 14.14
N ALA A 212 -18.33 -19.79 13.05
CA ALA A 212 -17.56 -19.68 11.80
C ALA A 212 -17.63 -18.28 11.18
N LEU A 213 -18.79 -17.62 11.24
CA LEU A 213 -18.96 -16.24 10.78
C LEU A 213 -18.22 -15.21 11.66
N ASN A 214 -18.01 -15.52 12.95
CA ASN A 214 -17.37 -14.65 13.93
C ASN A 214 -15.87 -14.95 14.17
N THR A 215 -15.37 -16.16 13.87
CA THR A 215 -13.97 -16.60 14.12
C THR A 215 -12.95 -15.85 13.24
N GLN A 216 -13.41 -15.14 12.22
CA GLN A 216 -12.57 -14.37 11.29
C GLN A 216 -11.69 -13.29 11.97
N PHE A 217 -12.11 -12.79 13.14
CA PHE A 217 -11.37 -11.77 13.90
C PHE A 217 -9.95 -12.21 14.27
N LEU A 218 -9.72 -13.50 14.53
CA LEU A 218 -8.44 -14.03 14.98
C LEU A 218 -7.36 -14.07 13.89
N PHE A 219 -7.75 -14.20 12.61
CA PHE A 219 -6.80 -14.31 11.49
C PHE A 219 -6.33 -12.95 10.95
N GLN A 220 -6.94 -11.84 11.36
CA GLN A 220 -6.64 -10.51 10.82
C GLN A 220 -5.68 -9.68 11.66
N ILE A 221 -5.38 -10.10 12.89
CA ILE A 221 -4.44 -9.38 13.73
C ILE A 221 -3.01 -9.78 13.30
N GLY A 222 -2.26 -8.83 12.74
CA GLY A 222 -0.84 -8.96 12.42
C GLY A 222 0.08 -9.33 13.60
N VAL A 223 -0.46 -9.63 14.78
CA VAL A 223 0.25 -10.13 15.96
C VAL A 223 1.08 -11.37 15.63
N PHE A 224 0.60 -12.28 14.78
CA PHE A 224 1.40 -13.45 14.38
C PHE A 224 2.67 -13.08 13.60
N THR A 225 2.66 -11.96 12.87
CA THR A 225 3.87 -11.47 12.18
C THR A 225 4.91 -10.89 13.14
N ALA A 226 4.50 -10.50 14.36
CA ALA A 226 5.40 -9.99 15.39
C ALA A 226 6.07 -11.10 16.22
N VAL A 227 5.60 -12.35 16.13
CA VAL A 227 6.12 -13.48 16.93
C VAL A 227 7.63 -13.69 16.74
N PRO A 228 8.20 -13.72 15.52
CA PRO A 228 9.64 -13.90 15.35
C PRO A 228 10.48 -12.79 16.00
N MET A 229 9.97 -11.55 15.99
CA MET A 229 10.62 -10.41 16.62
C MET A 229 10.60 -10.52 18.15
N ILE A 230 9.46 -10.90 18.73
CA ILE A 230 9.31 -11.11 20.17
C ILE A 230 10.25 -12.23 20.63
N LEU A 231 10.31 -13.35 19.89
CA LEU A 231 11.23 -14.44 20.18
C LEU A 231 12.70 -14.00 20.10
N GLY A 232 13.04 -13.17 19.10
CA GLY A 232 14.37 -12.56 18.99
C GLY A 232 14.75 -11.75 20.22
N PHE A 233 13.84 -10.91 20.71
CA PHE A 233 14.09 -10.14 21.94
C PHE A 233 14.23 -11.02 23.18
N VAL A 234 13.41 -12.08 23.30
CA VAL A 234 13.52 -13.03 24.41
C VAL A 234 14.89 -13.71 24.42
N LEU A 235 15.40 -14.10 23.24
CA LEU A 235 16.69 -14.77 23.11
C LEU A 235 17.89 -13.83 23.35
N GLU A 236 17.82 -12.58 22.89
CA GLU A 236 18.96 -11.64 22.99
C GLU A 236 18.98 -10.84 24.30
N HIS A 237 17.82 -10.45 24.84
CA HIS A 237 17.71 -9.50 25.95
C HIS A 237 16.98 -10.08 27.18
N GLY A 238 16.43 -11.29 27.07
CA GLY A 238 15.62 -11.92 28.12
C GLY A 238 14.15 -11.49 28.10
N ILE A 239 13.31 -12.20 28.85
CA ILE A 239 11.85 -12.06 28.81
C ILE A 239 11.37 -10.68 29.25
N LEU A 240 11.89 -10.15 30.37
CA LEU A 240 11.45 -8.87 30.92
C LEU A 240 11.72 -7.72 29.93
N MET A 241 12.94 -7.65 29.41
CA MET A 241 13.32 -6.63 28.44
C MET A 241 12.58 -6.80 27.12
N ALA A 242 12.25 -8.03 26.72
CA ALA A 242 11.41 -8.28 25.55
C ALA A 242 10.00 -7.71 25.72
N VAL A 243 9.37 -7.89 26.89
CA VAL A 243 8.03 -7.34 27.18
C VAL A 243 8.06 -5.82 27.20
N VAL A 244 9.02 -5.22 27.91
CA VAL A 244 9.17 -3.75 27.97
C VAL A 244 9.40 -3.18 26.57
N SER A 245 10.34 -3.75 25.81
CA SER A 245 10.66 -3.31 24.44
C SER A 245 9.46 -3.44 23.50
N PHE A 246 8.71 -4.54 23.61
CA PHE A 246 7.49 -4.73 22.82
C PHE A 246 6.43 -3.66 23.14
N ILE A 247 6.17 -3.39 24.42
CA ILE A 247 5.22 -2.34 24.84
C ILE A 247 5.69 -0.97 24.34
N THR A 248 6.97 -0.64 24.48
CA THR A 248 7.53 0.61 23.97
C THR A 248 7.35 0.73 22.45
N MET A 249 7.61 -0.33 21.70
CA MET A 249 7.42 -0.32 20.23
C MET A 249 5.95 -0.14 19.85
N GLN A 250 5.01 -0.74 20.58
CA GLN A 250 3.58 -0.54 20.34
C GLN A 250 3.14 0.90 20.59
N LEU A 251 3.62 1.51 21.68
CA LEU A 251 3.39 2.93 21.97
C LEU A 251 3.96 3.83 20.87
N GLN A 252 5.09 3.44 20.26
CA GLN A 252 5.71 4.13 19.12
C GLN A 252 5.03 3.81 17.77
N LEU A 253 3.83 3.21 17.77
CA LEU A 253 3.02 2.90 16.59
C LEU A 253 3.63 1.84 15.64
N CYS A 254 4.40 0.88 16.15
CA CYS A 254 4.98 -0.17 15.29
C CYS A 254 3.93 -0.98 14.51
N SER A 255 2.75 -1.21 15.09
CA SER A 255 1.64 -1.90 14.40
C SER A 255 1.13 -1.13 13.18
N VAL A 256 1.10 0.21 13.24
CA VAL A 256 0.75 1.07 12.10
C VAL A 256 1.80 0.94 11.00
N PHE A 257 3.08 0.97 11.38
CA PHE A 257 4.20 0.79 10.46
C PHE A 257 4.18 -0.57 9.75
N PHE A 258 4.05 -1.68 10.48
CA PHE A 258 4.05 -3.01 9.86
C PHE A 258 2.81 -3.26 9.00
N THR A 259 1.65 -2.70 9.38
CA THR A 259 0.44 -2.77 8.56
C THR A 259 0.58 -1.97 7.26
N PHE A 260 1.27 -0.82 7.32
CA PHE A 260 1.65 -0.05 6.13
C PHE A 260 2.64 -0.82 5.24
N SER A 261 3.69 -1.39 5.83
CA SER A 261 4.66 -2.25 5.14
C SER A 261 3.99 -3.44 4.42
N LEU A 262 2.98 -4.07 5.03
CA LEU A 262 2.18 -5.13 4.41
C LEU A 262 1.54 -4.68 3.08
N GLY A 263 1.01 -3.46 3.05
CA GLY A 263 0.43 -2.83 1.86
C GLY A 263 1.47 -2.61 0.76
N THR A 264 2.65 -2.12 1.14
CA THR A 264 3.81 -1.93 0.24
C THR A 264 4.21 -3.24 -0.41
N ARG A 265 4.50 -4.27 0.39
CA ARG A 265 4.92 -5.60 -0.09
C ARG A 265 3.89 -6.20 -1.05
N THR A 266 2.61 -6.15 -0.65
CA THR A 266 1.50 -6.67 -1.45
C THR A 266 1.35 -5.94 -2.78
N HIS A 267 1.45 -4.60 -2.79
CA HIS A 267 1.30 -3.82 -4.01
C HIS A 267 2.39 -4.13 -5.04
N TYR A 268 3.65 -4.06 -4.65
CA TYR A 268 4.77 -4.26 -5.58
C TYR A 268 4.92 -5.71 -6.02
N PHE A 269 4.68 -6.67 -5.13
CA PHE A 269 4.64 -8.09 -5.48
C PHE A 269 3.50 -8.37 -6.47
N GLY A 270 2.27 -7.98 -6.14
CA GLY A 270 1.10 -8.20 -6.99
C GLY A 270 1.21 -7.53 -8.36
N ARG A 271 1.70 -6.27 -8.42
CA ARG A 271 1.95 -5.55 -9.67
C ARG A 271 2.92 -6.30 -10.58
N THR A 272 3.98 -6.86 -10.01
CA THR A 272 4.98 -7.62 -10.77
C THR A 272 4.41 -8.94 -11.29
N ILE A 273 3.60 -9.65 -10.50
CA ILE A 273 2.94 -10.89 -10.92
C ILE A 273 1.91 -10.63 -12.03
N LEU A 274 1.14 -9.55 -11.94
CA LEU A 274 0.07 -9.24 -12.89
C LEU A 274 0.59 -8.70 -14.23
N HIS A 275 1.53 -7.76 -14.19
CA HIS A 275 1.96 -7.01 -15.38
C HIS A 275 3.36 -7.37 -15.87
N GLY A 276 4.19 -7.98 -15.01
CA GLY A 276 5.59 -8.25 -15.29
C GLY A 276 6.45 -6.98 -15.22
N GLY A 277 7.72 -7.17 -14.87
CA GLY A 277 8.73 -6.10 -14.80
C GLY A 277 8.57 -5.22 -13.56
N ALA A 278 9.56 -5.28 -12.68
CA ALA A 278 9.68 -4.29 -11.62
C ALA A 278 10.43 -3.06 -12.18
N ARG A 279 9.98 -1.84 -11.84
CA ARG A 279 10.73 -0.61 -12.16
C ARG A 279 11.64 -0.30 -10.99
N TYR A 280 12.94 -0.17 -11.23
CA TYR A 280 13.86 0.29 -10.20
C TYR A 280 13.59 1.76 -9.89
N HIS A 281 13.20 2.04 -8.65
CA HIS A 281 13.22 3.37 -8.08
C HIS A 281 14.44 3.46 -7.18
N ALA A 282 15.32 4.42 -7.44
CA ALA A 282 16.50 4.63 -6.62
C ALA A 282 16.05 5.01 -5.19
N THR A 283 16.44 4.21 -4.22
CA THR A 283 16.32 4.59 -2.81
C THR A 283 17.36 5.68 -2.55
N GLY A 284 16.91 6.91 -2.32
CA GLY A 284 17.81 8.01 -1.98
C GLY A 284 18.58 7.67 -0.70
N ARG A 285 19.91 7.81 -0.70
CA ARG A 285 20.78 7.51 0.47
C ARG A 285 21.10 8.76 1.29
N GLY A 286 20.06 9.48 1.73
CA GLY A 286 20.21 10.62 2.63
C GLY A 286 20.15 10.18 4.09
N PHE A 287 21.08 10.68 4.93
CA PHE A 287 21.06 10.49 6.39
C PHE A 287 20.11 11.46 7.10
N VAL A 288 19.40 12.31 6.36
CA VAL A 288 18.61 13.43 6.92
C VAL A 288 17.15 13.02 7.07
N VAL A 289 16.72 12.88 8.31
CA VAL A 289 15.30 12.81 8.70
C VAL A 289 14.72 14.20 8.48
N ARG A 290 14.21 14.46 7.28
CA ARG A 290 13.61 15.74 6.87
C ARG A 290 12.11 15.59 6.64
N HIS A 291 11.39 16.69 6.81
CA HIS A 291 10.00 16.78 6.40
C HIS A 291 9.87 16.47 4.91
N ILE A 292 8.96 15.55 4.57
CA ILE A 292 8.62 15.21 3.20
C ILE A 292 7.30 15.86 2.82
N LYS A 293 7.29 16.54 1.67
CA LYS A 293 6.14 17.27 1.17
C LYS A 293 4.95 16.36 0.90
N PHE A 294 3.73 16.84 1.18
CA PHE A 294 2.49 16.12 0.86
C PHE A 294 2.43 15.66 -0.60
N SER A 295 2.84 16.50 -1.55
CA SER A 295 2.87 16.16 -2.98
C SER A 295 3.76 14.96 -3.29
N GLU A 296 4.90 14.83 -2.61
CA GLU A 296 5.82 13.71 -2.76
C GLU A 296 5.24 12.43 -2.18
N ASN A 297 4.72 12.49 -0.94
CA ASN A 297 4.04 11.36 -0.30
C ASN A 297 2.84 10.88 -1.14
N TYR A 298 2.07 11.81 -1.69
CA TYR A 298 0.95 11.49 -2.57
C TYR A 298 1.38 10.73 -3.81
N ARG A 299 2.44 11.18 -4.50
CA ARG A 299 2.95 10.49 -5.70
C ARG A 299 3.41 9.07 -5.43
N ILE A 300 4.07 8.84 -4.28
CA ILE A 300 4.62 7.53 -3.92
C ILE A 300 3.50 6.57 -3.47
N TYR A 301 2.53 7.07 -2.71
CA TYR A 301 1.56 6.21 -2.02
C TYR A 301 0.15 6.18 -2.61
N SER A 302 -0.16 7.04 -3.59
CA SER A 302 -1.49 7.11 -4.21
C SER A 302 -2.01 5.73 -4.64
N ARG A 303 -1.26 4.99 -5.47
CA ARG A 303 -1.70 3.67 -5.98
C ARG A 303 -1.43 2.51 -5.05
N SER A 304 -0.39 2.61 -4.24
CA SER A 304 0.03 1.52 -3.38
C SER A 304 -0.82 1.42 -2.12
N HIS A 305 -1.25 2.56 -1.56
CA HIS A 305 -1.96 2.63 -0.28
C HIS A 305 -3.25 3.44 -0.36
N PHE A 306 -3.24 4.67 -0.87
CA PHE A 306 -4.37 5.59 -0.69
C PHE A 306 -5.64 5.13 -1.39
N VAL A 307 -5.55 4.77 -2.67
CA VAL A 307 -6.69 4.22 -3.43
C VAL A 307 -7.24 2.96 -2.73
N LYS A 308 -6.35 2.09 -2.28
CA LYS A 308 -6.70 0.83 -1.61
C LYS A 308 -7.34 1.05 -0.25
N GLY A 309 -6.81 1.99 0.54
CA GLY A 309 -7.33 2.37 1.84
C GLY A 309 -8.70 3.02 1.73
N LEU A 310 -8.90 3.93 0.76
CA LEU A 310 -10.20 4.51 0.48
C LEU A 310 -11.23 3.47 0.04
N GLU A 311 -10.82 2.51 -0.80
CA GLU A 311 -11.69 1.39 -1.18
C GLU A 311 -12.16 0.59 0.05
N VAL A 312 -11.25 0.29 0.99
CA VAL A 312 -11.59 -0.38 2.25
C VAL A 312 -12.51 0.49 3.11
N VAL A 313 -12.26 1.80 3.23
CA VAL A 313 -13.15 2.73 3.95
C VAL A 313 -14.55 2.72 3.35
N LEU A 314 -14.67 2.77 2.01
CA LEU A 314 -15.97 2.72 1.33
C LEU A 314 -16.73 1.42 1.64
N LEU A 315 -16.04 0.27 1.60
CA LEU A 315 -16.65 -1.01 1.95
C LEU A 315 -17.12 -1.05 3.42
N LEU A 316 -16.33 -0.49 4.32
CA LEU A 316 -16.67 -0.41 5.74
C LEU A 316 -17.85 0.52 6.01
N VAL A 317 -17.93 1.66 5.32
CA VAL A 317 -19.09 2.56 5.41
C VAL A 317 -20.36 1.88 4.89
N VAL A 318 -20.26 1.15 3.76
CA VAL A 318 -21.41 0.38 3.25
C VAL A 318 -21.80 -0.75 4.21
N PHE A 319 -20.83 -1.43 4.82
CA PHE A 319 -21.10 -2.44 5.83
C PHE A 319 -21.73 -1.85 7.10
N LEU A 320 -21.33 -0.64 7.52
CA LEU A 320 -21.98 0.06 8.63
C LEU A 320 -23.42 0.48 8.30
N ALA A 321 -23.65 0.97 7.08
CA ALA A 321 -24.94 1.51 6.67
C ALA A 321 -25.98 0.43 6.37
N TYR A 322 -25.57 -0.69 5.76
CA TYR A 322 -26.49 -1.75 5.28
C TYR A 322 -26.28 -3.10 5.95
N GLY A 323 -25.26 -3.26 6.79
CA GLY A 323 -24.93 -4.53 7.43
C GLY A 323 -25.96 -4.92 8.50
N TYR A 324 -26.50 -6.13 8.38
CA TYR A 324 -27.35 -6.72 9.40
C TYR A 324 -26.48 -7.46 10.43
N ASN A 325 -26.43 -6.96 11.67
CA ASN A 325 -25.77 -7.64 12.79
C ASN A 325 -26.70 -7.59 14.01
N LYS A 326 -27.23 -8.73 14.46
CA LYS A 326 -28.09 -8.81 15.66
C LYS A 326 -27.41 -8.33 16.95
N GLY A 327 -26.07 -8.45 17.03
CA GLY A 327 -25.26 -7.92 18.14
C GLY A 327 -25.07 -6.40 18.14
N GLY A 328 -25.77 -5.67 17.27
CA GLY A 328 -25.74 -4.21 17.18
C GLY A 328 -24.36 -3.65 16.86
N ALA A 329 -24.07 -2.44 17.37
CA ALA A 329 -22.83 -1.71 17.09
C ALA A 329 -21.57 -2.46 17.57
N LEU A 330 -21.65 -3.21 18.67
CA LEU A 330 -20.49 -3.95 19.22
C LEU A 330 -20.01 -5.05 18.27
N SER A 331 -20.94 -5.81 17.67
CA SER A 331 -20.60 -6.85 16.70
C SER A 331 -19.93 -6.26 15.45
N TYR A 332 -20.45 -5.14 14.93
CA TYR A 332 -19.80 -4.42 13.82
C TYR A 332 -18.39 -3.97 14.20
N ILE A 333 -18.21 -3.35 15.36
CA ILE A 333 -16.90 -2.86 15.80
C ILE A 333 -15.90 -4.01 15.90
N LEU A 334 -16.27 -5.10 16.56
CA LEU A 334 -15.39 -6.27 16.72
C LEU A 334 -14.99 -6.87 15.37
N LEU A 335 -15.92 -6.96 14.41
CA LEU A 335 -15.64 -7.53 13.08
C LEU A 335 -14.86 -6.58 12.16
N SER A 336 -14.96 -5.26 12.36
CA SER A 336 -14.40 -4.26 11.44
C SER A 336 -13.16 -3.54 11.96
N ILE A 337 -12.84 -3.62 13.25
CA ILE A 337 -11.74 -2.86 13.88
C ILE A 337 -10.38 -3.12 13.21
N SER A 338 -10.10 -4.36 12.83
CA SER A 338 -8.89 -4.76 12.10
C SER A 338 -8.82 -4.09 10.72
N SER A 339 -9.94 -4.04 10.00
CA SER A 339 -10.04 -3.45 8.67
C SER A 339 -9.96 -1.93 8.73
N TRP A 340 -10.58 -1.29 9.74
CA TRP A 340 -10.42 0.13 10.04
C TRP A 340 -8.97 0.46 10.37
N PHE A 341 -8.33 -0.33 11.23
CA PHE A 341 -6.93 -0.15 11.59
C PHE A 341 -6.02 -0.24 10.36
N MET A 342 -6.26 -1.20 9.47
CA MET A 342 -5.53 -1.33 8.21
C MET A 342 -5.75 -0.11 7.29
N ALA A 343 -7.00 0.31 7.09
CA ALA A 343 -7.34 1.44 6.24
C ALA A 343 -6.71 2.75 6.75
N LEU A 344 -6.83 3.02 8.05
CA LEU A 344 -6.25 4.22 8.67
C LEU A 344 -4.72 4.19 8.62
N SER A 345 -4.11 3.01 8.84
CA SER A 345 -2.65 2.86 8.71
C SER A 345 -2.18 3.16 7.29
N TRP A 346 -2.89 2.67 6.26
CA TRP A 346 -2.54 2.94 4.86
C TRP A 346 -2.72 4.40 4.45
N LEU A 347 -3.72 5.09 5.00
CA LEU A 347 -4.00 6.49 4.67
C LEU A 347 -3.07 7.47 5.40
N PHE A 348 -2.77 7.22 6.69
CA PHE A 348 -2.17 8.22 7.56
C PHE A 348 -0.74 7.92 8.04
N ALA A 349 -0.22 6.70 7.90
CA ALA A 349 1.17 6.40 8.27
C ALA A 349 2.21 7.32 7.62
N PRO A 350 2.09 7.71 6.32
CA PRO A 350 3.04 8.63 5.69
C PRO A 350 3.17 9.99 6.39
N TYR A 351 2.13 10.43 7.09
CA TYR A 351 2.10 11.72 7.78
C TYR A 351 2.42 11.57 9.27
N LEU A 352 1.96 10.47 9.90
CA LEU A 352 2.29 10.12 11.28
C LEU A 352 3.80 9.96 11.48
N PHE A 353 4.51 9.35 10.53
CA PHE A 353 5.97 9.19 10.63
C PHE A 353 6.77 10.27 9.89
N ASN A 354 6.12 11.34 9.42
CA ASN A 354 6.79 12.46 8.77
C ASN A 354 7.24 13.48 9.82
N PRO A 355 8.53 13.84 9.90
CA PRO A 355 8.97 14.94 10.75
C PRO A 355 8.19 16.22 10.43
N SER A 356 7.76 16.97 11.46
CA SER A 356 6.92 18.18 11.30
C SER A 356 5.63 17.95 10.48
N GLY A 357 5.11 16.71 10.43
CA GLY A 357 3.95 16.35 9.62
C GLY A 357 2.64 17.04 10.04
N PHE A 358 2.55 17.50 11.28
CA PHE A 358 1.40 18.24 11.83
C PHE A 358 1.75 19.68 12.23
N GLU A 359 2.81 20.25 11.65
CA GLU A 359 3.12 21.67 11.85
C GLU A 359 2.27 22.53 10.91
N TRP A 360 1.53 23.50 11.45
CA TRP A 360 0.58 24.30 10.66
C TRP A 360 1.24 25.01 9.47
N GLN A 361 2.40 25.64 9.67
CA GLN A 361 3.10 26.37 8.61
C GLN A 361 3.51 25.43 7.46
N LYS A 362 4.08 24.27 7.80
CA LYS A 362 4.45 23.25 6.80
C LYS A 362 3.24 22.68 6.08
N THR A 363 2.13 22.48 6.80
CA THR A 363 0.88 21.99 6.23
C THR A 363 0.32 22.97 5.19
N VAL A 364 0.39 24.28 5.45
CA VAL A 364 -0.03 25.32 4.48
C VAL A 364 0.89 25.35 3.25
N GLU A 365 2.20 25.26 3.44
CA GLU A 365 3.17 25.14 2.34
C GLU A 365 2.89 23.91 1.47
N ASP A 366 2.67 22.76 2.11
CA ASP A 366 2.34 21.49 1.46
C ASP A 366 1.06 21.57 0.63
N PHE A 367 0.02 22.23 1.16
CA PHE A 367 -1.22 22.45 0.42
C PHE A 367 -0.98 23.26 -0.85
N ARG A 368 -0.22 24.35 -0.74
CA ARG A 368 0.09 25.24 -1.86
C ARG A 368 0.92 24.50 -2.92
N GLU A 369 1.91 23.72 -2.50
CA GLU A 369 2.73 22.94 -3.43
C GLU A 369 1.95 21.82 -4.11
N TRP A 370 1.11 21.10 -3.37
CA TRP A 370 0.28 20.04 -3.92
C TRP A 370 -0.76 20.58 -4.91
N THR A 371 -1.44 21.67 -4.56
CA THR A 371 -2.40 22.33 -5.47
C THR A 371 -1.70 22.86 -6.72
N ASN A 372 -0.52 23.46 -6.59
CA ASN A 372 0.30 23.86 -7.73
C ASN A 372 0.68 22.67 -8.61
N TRP A 373 1.17 21.56 -8.04
CA TRP A 373 1.52 20.35 -8.79
C TRP A 373 0.32 19.71 -9.51
N LEU A 374 -0.84 19.67 -8.84
CA LEU A 374 -2.10 19.12 -9.37
C LEU A 374 -2.64 19.94 -10.54
N LEU A 375 -2.55 21.27 -10.43
CA LEU A 375 -3.05 22.22 -11.43
C LEU A 375 -1.97 22.62 -12.45
N TYR A 376 -0.72 22.21 -12.24
CA TYR A 376 0.40 22.54 -13.13
C TYR A 376 0.10 22.00 -14.53
N ARG A 377 -0.02 22.92 -15.47
CA ARG A 377 -0.25 22.60 -16.87
C ARG A 377 1.10 22.27 -17.47
N GLY A 378 1.31 20.99 -17.78
CA GLY A 378 2.58 20.45 -18.24
C GLY A 378 3.12 21.08 -19.54
N GLY A 379 4.30 20.60 -19.94
CA GLY A 379 5.03 20.95 -21.15
C GLY A 379 5.78 19.73 -21.68
N ILE A 380 6.44 19.84 -22.84
CA ILE A 380 7.23 18.75 -23.41
C ILE A 380 8.44 18.51 -22.51
N GLY A 381 8.60 17.30 -21.99
CA GLY A 381 9.75 16.91 -21.15
C GLY A 381 9.62 17.21 -19.65
N VAL A 382 8.44 17.63 -19.18
CA VAL A 382 8.19 17.88 -17.75
C VAL A 382 8.20 16.55 -16.97
N LYS A 383 8.88 16.53 -15.82
CA LYS A 383 8.98 15.36 -14.94
C LYS A 383 7.72 15.19 -14.10
N GLY A 384 7.42 13.95 -13.68
CA GLY A 384 6.32 13.70 -12.73
C GLY A 384 6.42 14.45 -11.40
N GLU A 385 7.62 14.92 -11.04
CA GLU A 385 7.82 15.73 -9.83
C GLU A 385 7.17 17.12 -9.91
N GLU A 386 7.01 17.66 -11.12
CA GLU A 386 6.54 19.02 -11.34
C GLU A 386 5.08 19.06 -11.80
N SER A 387 4.61 18.01 -12.47
CA SER A 387 3.25 17.96 -13.01
C SER A 387 2.54 16.65 -12.69
N TRP A 388 1.29 16.77 -12.21
CA TRP A 388 0.38 15.64 -12.04
C TRP A 388 0.17 14.86 -13.35
N GLU A 389 0.11 15.54 -14.51
CA GLU A 389 -0.13 14.86 -15.78
C GLU A 389 1.04 13.94 -16.18
N ALA A 390 2.27 14.42 -16.00
CA ALA A 390 3.47 13.62 -16.25
C ALA A 390 3.55 12.44 -15.28
N TRP A 391 3.31 12.67 -13.99
CA TRP A 391 3.27 11.61 -12.99
C TRP A 391 2.21 10.55 -13.29
N TRP A 392 0.99 10.97 -13.65
CA TRP A 392 -0.10 10.06 -13.99
C TRP A 392 0.23 9.17 -15.19
N ASP A 393 0.84 9.74 -16.23
CA ASP A 393 1.27 8.97 -17.40
C ASP A 393 2.46 8.03 -17.08
N GLU A 394 3.38 8.43 -16.20
CA GLU A 394 4.47 7.58 -15.70
C GLU A 394 3.96 6.41 -14.85
N GLU A 395 2.99 6.66 -13.98
CA GLU A 395 2.44 5.66 -13.07
C GLU A 395 1.70 4.57 -13.85
N LEU A 396 0.96 4.95 -14.89
CA LEU A 396 0.21 4.04 -15.76
C LEU A 396 1.06 3.33 -16.81
N ALA A 397 2.36 3.65 -16.90
CA ALA A 397 3.23 3.13 -17.94
C ALA A 397 3.40 1.60 -17.90
N HIS A 398 3.06 0.93 -16.81
CA HIS A 398 3.14 -0.52 -16.65
C HIS A 398 2.02 -1.27 -17.39
N ILE A 399 0.87 -0.65 -17.65
CA ILE A 399 -0.29 -1.27 -18.30
C ILE A 399 -0.10 -1.26 -19.82
N ARG A 400 0.72 -2.19 -20.33
CA ARG A 400 1.04 -2.29 -21.77
C ARG A 400 0.46 -3.52 -22.44
N THR A 401 0.52 -4.66 -21.76
CA THR A 401 0.20 -5.97 -22.32
C THR A 401 -1.30 -6.20 -22.42
N LEU A 402 -1.75 -7.01 -23.39
CA LEU A 402 -3.16 -7.38 -23.53
C LEU A 402 -3.68 -8.10 -22.28
N ARG A 403 -2.89 -9.04 -21.75
CA ARG A 403 -3.18 -9.75 -20.49
C ARG A 403 -3.38 -8.76 -19.34
N GLY A 404 -2.48 -7.80 -19.17
CA GLY A 404 -2.59 -6.78 -18.13
C GLY A 404 -3.88 -5.97 -18.24
N ARG A 405 -4.27 -5.56 -19.45
CA ARG A 405 -5.52 -4.81 -19.68
C ARG A 405 -6.77 -5.61 -19.35
N ILE A 406 -6.80 -6.90 -19.73
CA ILE A 406 -7.93 -7.79 -19.41
C ILE A 406 -8.04 -7.99 -17.90
N LEU A 407 -6.92 -8.27 -17.22
CA LEU A 407 -6.90 -8.46 -15.77
C LEU A 407 -7.34 -7.19 -15.02
N GLU A 408 -6.85 -6.01 -15.41
CA GLU A 408 -7.31 -4.73 -14.83
C GLU A 408 -8.80 -4.48 -15.06
N THR A 409 -9.32 -4.89 -16.22
CA THR A 409 -10.76 -4.80 -16.51
C THR A 409 -11.54 -5.69 -15.55
N ILE A 410 -11.15 -6.98 -15.41
CA ILE A 410 -11.81 -7.94 -14.50
C ILE A 410 -11.76 -7.43 -13.07
N LEU A 411 -10.60 -6.96 -12.61
CA LEU A 411 -10.45 -6.40 -11.26
C LEU A 411 -11.34 -5.17 -11.07
N SER A 412 -11.47 -4.31 -12.08
CA SER A 412 -12.31 -3.09 -12.00
C SER A 412 -13.81 -3.38 -11.96
N LEU A 413 -14.27 -4.56 -12.42
CA LEU A 413 -15.69 -4.92 -12.41
C LEU A 413 -16.29 -4.92 -10.99
N ARG A 414 -15.47 -5.17 -9.96
CA ARG A 414 -15.92 -5.17 -8.56
C ARG A 414 -16.57 -3.85 -8.13
N PHE A 415 -16.18 -2.73 -8.73
CA PHE A 415 -16.73 -1.43 -8.37
C PHE A 415 -18.20 -1.25 -8.77
N PHE A 416 -18.71 -2.01 -9.75
CA PHE A 416 -20.12 -1.95 -10.15
C PHE A 416 -21.06 -2.61 -9.14
N VAL A 417 -20.52 -3.44 -8.23
CA VAL A 417 -21.30 -4.06 -7.14
C VAL A 417 -21.89 -2.98 -6.23
N PHE A 418 -21.19 -1.85 -6.03
CA PHE A 418 -21.67 -0.74 -5.20
C PHE A 418 -22.96 -0.15 -5.75
N GLN A 419 -22.97 0.27 -7.02
CA GLN A 419 -24.17 0.85 -7.63
C GLN A 419 -25.31 -0.17 -7.71
N TYR A 420 -25.02 -1.40 -8.15
CA TYR A 420 -26.05 -2.42 -8.24
C TYR A 420 -26.71 -2.69 -6.87
N GLY A 421 -25.91 -2.95 -5.84
CA GLY A 421 -26.43 -3.31 -4.53
C GLY A 421 -27.11 -2.15 -3.79
N ILE A 422 -26.59 -0.92 -3.91
CA ILE A 422 -27.21 0.25 -3.27
C ILE A 422 -28.52 0.64 -3.96
N VAL A 423 -28.56 0.62 -5.30
CA VAL A 423 -29.79 0.89 -6.06
C VAL A 423 -30.86 -0.16 -5.77
N TYR A 424 -30.47 -1.42 -5.57
CA TYR A 424 -31.40 -2.49 -5.17
C TYR A 424 -32.01 -2.29 -3.78
N LYS A 425 -31.27 -1.67 -2.84
CA LYS A 425 -31.76 -1.37 -1.47
C LYS A 425 -32.47 -0.04 -1.34
N LEU A 426 -32.27 0.89 -2.27
CA LEU A 426 -32.98 2.17 -2.31
C LEU A 426 -34.48 1.93 -2.59
N GLN A 427 -35.34 2.26 -1.63
CA GLN A 427 -36.81 2.10 -1.72
C GLN A 427 -37.48 3.16 -2.61
N LEU A 428 -36.81 3.62 -3.68
CA LEU A 428 -37.26 4.76 -4.49
C LEU A 428 -38.52 4.47 -5.33
N THR A 429 -38.88 3.20 -5.54
CA THR A 429 -40.02 2.80 -6.42
C THR A 429 -40.91 1.72 -5.78
N GLY A 430 -40.98 1.66 -4.45
CA GLY A 430 -41.79 0.64 -3.76
C GLY A 430 -41.19 -0.78 -3.87
N PRO A 431 -42.01 -1.85 -3.88
CA PRO A 431 -41.52 -3.24 -3.89
C PRO A 431 -40.94 -3.71 -5.25
N ASP A 432 -41.01 -2.88 -6.30
CA ASP A 432 -40.57 -3.26 -7.65
C ASP A 432 -39.04 -3.19 -7.81
N THR A 433 -38.38 -4.29 -7.44
CA THR A 433 -36.92 -4.51 -7.59
C THR A 433 -36.51 -4.85 -9.03
N SER A 434 -37.10 -4.16 -10.00
CA SER A 434 -36.91 -4.44 -11.42
C SER A 434 -35.53 -3.96 -11.91
N PHE A 435 -34.92 -4.72 -12.84
CA PHE A 435 -33.64 -4.38 -13.49
C PHE A 435 -33.68 -3.00 -14.19
N THR A 436 -34.88 -2.50 -14.50
CA THR A 436 -35.12 -1.17 -15.06
C THR A 436 -34.67 -0.04 -14.13
N VAL A 437 -34.77 -0.19 -12.81
CA VAL A 437 -34.29 0.83 -11.85
C VAL A 437 -32.76 0.95 -11.90
N TYR A 438 -32.09 -0.20 -12.02
CA TYR A 438 -30.63 -0.22 -12.23
C TYR A 438 -30.27 0.45 -13.57
N LEU A 439 -30.95 0.14 -14.67
CA LEU A 439 -30.72 0.81 -15.96
C LEU A 439 -30.97 2.34 -15.90
N LEU A 440 -32.02 2.78 -15.20
CA LEU A 440 -32.28 4.21 -14.98
C LEU A 440 -31.16 4.90 -14.20
N SER A 441 -30.54 4.22 -13.24
CA SER A 441 -29.40 4.78 -12.49
C SER A 441 -28.18 5.07 -13.38
N TRP A 442 -28.01 4.35 -14.49
CA TRP A 442 -26.98 4.66 -15.49
C TRP A 442 -27.26 5.95 -16.26
N SER A 443 -28.53 6.27 -16.50
CA SER A 443 -28.93 7.55 -17.08
C SER A 443 -28.53 8.72 -16.17
N VAL A 444 -28.70 8.57 -14.85
CA VAL A 444 -28.24 9.57 -13.86
C VAL A 444 -26.73 9.76 -13.94
N LEU A 445 -25.96 8.66 -14.01
CA LEU A 445 -24.51 8.74 -14.15
C LEU A 445 -24.07 9.38 -15.48
N ALA A 446 -24.80 9.13 -16.58
CA ALA A 446 -24.56 9.79 -17.86
C ALA A 446 -24.82 11.31 -17.78
N VAL A 447 -25.90 11.73 -17.11
CA VAL A 447 -26.19 13.15 -16.86
C VAL A 447 -25.09 13.79 -16.00
N LEU A 448 -24.65 13.14 -14.93
CA LEU A 448 -23.53 13.62 -14.10
C LEU A 448 -22.24 13.78 -14.91
N PHE A 449 -21.96 12.83 -15.80
CA PHE A 449 -20.80 12.91 -16.69
C PHE A 449 -20.92 14.08 -17.68
N LEU A 450 -22.10 14.30 -18.28
CA LEU A 450 -22.35 15.43 -19.18
C LEU A 450 -22.22 16.77 -18.46
N LEU A 451 -22.77 16.89 -17.26
CA LEU A 451 -22.61 18.08 -16.41
C LEU A 451 -21.13 18.33 -16.12
N PHE A 452 -20.38 17.28 -15.75
CA PHE A 452 -18.95 17.39 -15.55
C PHE A 452 -18.21 17.87 -16.81
N GLN A 453 -18.61 17.42 -18.02
CA GLN A 453 -18.06 17.96 -19.27
C GLN A 453 -18.32 19.46 -19.42
N VAL A 454 -19.52 19.94 -19.10
CA VAL A 454 -19.87 21.38 -19.17
C VAL A 454 -19.01 22.21 -18.21
N PHE A 455 -18.79 21.73 -16.99
CA PHE A 455 -17.96 22.44 -15.99
C PHE A 455 -16.47 22.39 -16.31
N THR A 456 -15.99 21.32 -16.94
CA THR A 456 -14.57 21.16 -17.30
C THR A 456 -14.22 21.63 -18.70
N PHE A 457 -15.22 22.07 -19.47
CA PHE A 457 -15.01 22.65 -20.78
C PHE A 457 -14.11 23.89 -20.68
N SER A 458 -13.02 23.86 -21.43
CA SER A 458 -11.86 24.74 -21.27
C SER A 458 -12.20 26.22 -21.50
N GLN A 459 -11.90 27.07 -20.51
CA GLN A 459 -11.82 28.55 -20.65
C GLN A 459 -10.84 29.03 -21.74
N LYS A 460 -9.99 28.15 -22.28
CA LYS A 460 -9.02 28.45 -23.33
C LYS A 460 -9.61 28.39 -24.74
N ALA A 461 -10.70 27.65 -24.95
CA ALA A 461 -11.37 27.57 -26.25
C ALA A 461 -12.24 28.81 -26.54
N SER A 462 -12.57 29.60 -25.51
CA SER A 462 -13.33 30.84 -25.68
C SER A 462 -12.84 31.96 -24.76
N VAL A 463 -11.61 32.43 -25.00
CA VAL A 463 -11.14 33.70 -24.42
C VAL A 463 -12.15 34.83 -24.70
N ASN A 464 -12.84 34.77 -25.85
CA ASN A 464 -13.88 35.72 -26.26
C ASN A 464 -15.29 35.46 -25.67
N PHE A 465 -15.56 34.28 -25.08
CA PHE A 465 -16.89 33.92 -24.54
C PHE A 465 -16.85 33.47 -23.08
N GLN A 466 -15.86 33.92 -22.29
CA GLN A 466 -15.74 33.53 -20.88
C GLN A 466 -17.01 33.84 -20.08
N LEU A 467 -17.68 34.96 -20.36
CA LEU A 467 -18.92 35.34 -19.67
C LEU A 467 -20.07 34.40 -20.03
N VAL A 468 -20.21 34.03 -21.31
CA VAL A 468 -21.24 33.09 -21.79
C VAL A 468 -20.98 31.69 -21.25
N LEU A 469 -19.73 31.23 -21.18
CA LEU A 469 -19.39 29.95 -20.55
C LEU A 469 -19.74 29.94 -19.06
N ARG A 470 -19.39 31.00 -18.32
CA ARG A 470 -19.77 31.10 -16.90
C ARG A 470 -21.29 31.17 -16.74
N LEU A 471 -22.00 31.86 -17.62
CA LEU A 471 -23.47 31.89 -17.64
C LEU A 471 -24.05 30.49 -17.87
N ILE A 472 -23.55 29.75 -18.88
CA ILE A 472 -23.97 28.37 -19.16
C ILE A 472 -23.68 27.46 -17.96
N GLN A 473 -22.51 27.60 -17.33
CA GLN A 473 -22.15 26.85 -16.13
C GLN A 473 -23.07 27.19 -14.95
N SER A 474 -23.37 28.48 -14.72
CA SER A 474 -24.30 28.92 -13.68
C SER A 474 -25.73 28.44 -13.94
N ILE A 475 -26.23 28.53 -15.18
CA ILE A 475 -27.55 28.05 -15.57
C ILE A 475 -27.62 26.52 -15.40
N SER A 476 -26.59 25.79 -15.84
CA SER A 476 -26.51 24.35 -15.67
C SER A 476 -26.48 23.97 -14.19
N PHE A 477 -25.75 24.70 -13.36
CA PHE A 477 -25.72 24.50 -11.91
C PHE A 477 -27.11 24.72 -11.27
N LEU A 478 -27.78 25.81 -11.63
CA LEU A 478 -29.14 26.11 -11.14
C LEU A 478 -30.16 25.07 -11.62
N LEU A 479 -30.05 24.57 -12.85
CA LEU A 479 -30.88 23.48 -13.38
C LEU A 479 -30.69 22.18 -12.59
N VAL A 480 -29.45 21.86 -12.21
CA VAL A 480 -29.15 20.69 -11.37
C VAL A 480 -29.72 20.84 -9.97
N LEU A 481 -29.56 22.01 -9.35
CA LEU A 481 -30.14 22.29 -8.04
C LEU A 481 -31.67 22.27 -8.07
N ALA A 482 -32.29 22.85 -9.09
CA ALA A 482 -33.73 22.81 -9.29
C ALA A 482 -34.21 21.37 -9.53
N GLY A 483 -33.50 20.59 -10.36
CA GLY A 483 -33.80 19.18 -10.60
C GLY A 483 -33.68 18.33 -9.33
N LEU A 484 -32.66 18.57 -8.51
CA LEU A 484 -32.49 17.91 -7.21
C LEU A 484 -33.62 18.30 -6.24
N ALA A 485 -33.96 19.59 -6.16
CA ALA A 485 -35.06 20.06 -5.31
C ALA A 485 -36.40 19.48 -5.74
N VAL A 486 -36.69 19.44 -7.05
CA VAL A 486 -37.88 18.80 -7.60
C VAL A 486 -37.89 17.30 -7.32
N ALA A 487 -36.76 16.61 -7.46
CA ALA A 487 -36.66 15.19 -7.12
C ALA A 487 -36.95 14.95 -5.63
N VAL A 488 -36.41 15.76 -4.72
CA VAL A 488 -36.67 15.66 -3.27
C VAL A 488 -38.12 16.02 -2.90
N VAL A 489 -38.79 16.88 -3.66
CA VAL A 489 -40.19 17.26 -3.40
C VAL A 489 -41.18 16.28 -4.01
N LEU A 490 -40.89 15.72 -5.19
CA LEU A 490 -41.77 14.80 -5.92
C LEU A 490 -41.59 13.33 -5.54
N THR A 491 -40.48 12.98 -4.89
CA THR A 491 -40.21 11.63 -4.39
C THR A 491 -39.92 11.67 -2.90
N ASP A 492 -40.14 10.57 -2.19
CA ASP A 492 -39.81 10.42 -0.77
C ASP A 492 -38.28 10.27 -0.53
N LEU A 493 -37.45 10.99 -1.29
CA LEU A 493 -36.00 10.98 -1.21
C LEU A 493 -35.54 11.60 0.11
N SER A 494 -35.02 10.78 1.02
CA SER A 494 -34.42 11.25 2.26
C SER A 494 -33.00 11.78 2.02
N VAL A 495 -32.48 12.56 2.97
CA VAL A 495 -31.06 12.98 2.97
C VAL A 495 -30.13 11.77 2.97
N VAL A 496 -30.54 10.66 3.60
CA VAL A 496 -29.78 9.40 3.64
C VAL A 496 -29.66 8.78 2.25
N ASP A 497 -30.71 8.89 1.42
CA ASP A 497 -30.71 8.38 0.05
C ASP A 497 -29.78 9.17 -0.87
N ILE A 498 -29.58 10.46 -0.60
CA ILE A 498 -28.58 11.29 -1.30
C ILE A 498 -27.16 10.78 -0.99
N PHE A 499 -26.86 10.48 0.28
CA PHE A 499 -25.58 9.89 0.66
C PHE A 499 -25.40 8.49 0.05
N ALA A 500 -26.46 7.68 -0.01
CA ALA A 500 -26.45 6.39 -0.69
C ALA A 500 -26.10 6.53 -2.19
N CYS A 501 -26.66 7.52 -2.88
CA CYS A 501 -26.33 7.81 -4.28
C CYS A 501 -24.84 8.16 -4.45
N ILE A 502 -24.25 8.93 -3.54
CA ILE A 502 -22.80 9.22 -3.56
C ILE A 502 -21.99 7.93 -3.41
N LEU A 503 -22.36 7.08 -2.44
CA LEU A 503 -21.71 5.78 -2.22
C LEU A 503 -21.88 4.81 -3.39
N ALA A 504 -22.92 4.95 -4.21
CA ALA A 504 -23.14 4.18 -5.42
C ALA A 504 -22.30 4.70 -6.61
N PHE A 505 -22.35 6.00 -6.87
CA PHE A 505 -21.78 6.57 -8.09
C PHE A 505 -20.27 6.85 -8.02
N VAL A 506 -19.73 7.19 -6.84
CA VAL A 506 -18.29 7.45 -6.69
C VAL A 506 -17.45 6.20 -7.04
N PRO A 507 -17.71 5.00 -6.49
CA PRO A 507 -16.99 3.79 -6.86
C PRO A 507 -17.24 3.40 -8.32
N THR A 508 -18.46 3.56 -8.81
CA THR A 508 -18.81 3.25 -10.20
C THR A 508 -18.01 4.09 -11.20
N GLY A 509 -17.96 5.41 -10.98
CA GLY A 509 -17.14 6.29 -11.82
C GLY A 509 -15.64 5.97 -11.71
N TRP A 510 -15.17 5.51 -10.55
CA TRP A 510 -13.81 4.99 -10.37
C TRP A 510 -13.56 3.71 -11.18
N GLY A 511 -14.53 2.80 -11.22
CA GLY A 511 -14.51 1.60 -12.06
C GLY A 511 -14.45 1.92 -13.55
N ILE A 512 -15.30 2.84 -14.01
CA ILE A 512 -15.29 3.33 -15.41
C ILE A 512 -13.94 3.96 -15.74
N LEU A 513 -13.41 4.79 -14.84
CA LEU A 513 -12.11 5.43 -15.02
C LEU A 513 -10.98 4.39 -15.13
N SER A 514 -11.00 3.37 -14.28
CA SER A 514 -10.00 2.28 -14.27
C SER A 514 -10.03 1.47 -15.58
N ILE A 515 -11.23 1.17 -16.09
CA ILE A 515 -11.41 0.51 -17.39
C ILE A 515 -10.93 1.42 -18.54
N ALA A 516 -11.29 2.71 -18.52
CA ALA A 516 -10.88 3.67 -19.55
C ALA A 516 -9.34 3.83 -19.59
N VAL A 517 -8.69 3.78 -18.43
CA VAL A 517 -7.23 3.77 -18.30
C VAL A 517 -6.61 2.50 -18.87
N ALA A 518 -7.15 1.32 -18.54
CA ALA A 518 -6.67 0.05 -19.10
C ALA A 518 -6.77 0.03 -20.64
N TRP A 519 -7.81 0.63 -21.20
CA TRP A 519 -8.06 0.72 -22.65
C TRP A 519 -7.64 2.06 -23.28
N ARG A 520 -6.61 2.72 -22.72
CA ARG A 520 -6.06 4.01 -23.18
C ARG A 520 -5.96 4.17 -24.72
N PRO A 521 -5.44 3.20 -25.51
CA PRO A 521 -5.34 3.37 -26.96
C PRO A 521 -6.71 3.50 -27.66
N LEU A 522 -7.73 2.80 -27.16
CA LEU A 522 -9.07 2.80 -27.73
C LEU A 522 -9.79 4.11 -27.38
N ILE A 523 -9.70 4.54 -26.12
CA ILE A 523 -10.23 5.83 -25.66
C ILE A 523 -9.59 7.02 -26.38
N LYS A 524 -8.29 6.95 -26.70
CA LYS A 524 -7.60 7.96 -27.51
C LYS A 524 -8.16 8.01 -28.94
N LYS A 525 -8.47 6.87 -29.56
CA LYS A 525 -9.12 6.81 -30.88
C LYS A 525 -10.52 7.44 -30.85
N LEU A 526 -11.25 7.28 -29.75
CA LEU A 526 -12.57 7.90 -29.54
C LEU A 526 -12.51 9.39 -29.16
N HIS A 527 -11.32 10.02 -29.11
CA HIS A 527 -11.11 11.42 -28.70
C HIS A 527 -11.59 11.78 -27.27
N LEU A 528 -11.95 10.79 -26.45
CA LEU A 528 -12.44 10.98 -25.07
C LEU A 528 -11.32 11.10 -24.03
N TRP A 529 -10.06 10.94 -24.41
CA TRP A 529 -8.93 10.91 -23.47
C TRP A 529 -8.77 12.20 -22.64
N LYS A 530 -9.10 13.37 -23.22
CA LYS A 530 -9.06 14.65 -22.49
C LYS A 530 -10.08 14.67 -21.34
N SER A 531 -11.28 14.16 -21.59
CA SER A 531 -12.35 14.02 -20.61
C SER A 531 -11.98 13.05 -19.49
N VAL A 532 -11.44 11.87 -19.86
CA VAL A 532 -10.96 10.87 -18.90
C VAL A 532 -9.84 11.43 -18.02
N ARG A 533 -8.91 12.20 -18.59
CA ARG A 533 -7.84 12.86 -17.84
C ARG A 533 -8.39 13.90 -16.86
N SER A 534 -9.36 14.72 -17.27
CA SER A 534 -10.00 15.69 -16.39
C SER A 534 -10.69 15.00 -15.21
N LEU A 535 -11.42 13.91 -15.50
CA LEU A 535 -12.09 13.11 -14.49
C LEU A 535 -11.10 12.46 -13.51
N ALA A 536 -10.01 11.87 -14.02
CA ALA A 536 -8.92 11.33 -13.20
C ALA A 536 -8.35 12.39 -12.24
N ARG A 537 -8.14 13.61 -12.73
CA ARG A 537 -7.63 14.71 -11.90
C ARG A 537 -8.61 15.08 -10.79
N LEU A 538 -9.92 15.10 -11.08
CA LEU A 538 -10.94 15.36 -10.06
C LEU A 538 -10.93 14.28 -8.98
N TYR A 539 -10.84 13.02 -9.37
CA TYR A 539 -10.76 11.89 -8.44
C TYR A 539 -9.52 11.96 -7.55
N ASP A 540 -8.36 12.25 -8.13
CA ASP A 540 -7.12 12.42 -7.37
C ASP A 540 -7.18 13.67 -6.46
N ALA A 541 -7.79 14.76 -6.92
CA ALA A 541 -8.05 15.95 -6.11
C ALA A 541 -8.92 15.63 -4.90
N GLY A 542 -10.03 14.91 -5.12
CA GLY A 542 -10.95 14.49 -4.06
C GLY A 542 -10.27 13.57 -3.04
N MET A 543 -9.51 12.58 -3.51
CA MET A 543 -8.70 11.72 -2.64
C MET A 543 -7.66 12.51 -1.84
N GLY A 544 -6.94 13.44 -2.49
CA GLY A 544 -5.95 14.29 -1.83
C GLY A 544 -6.59 15.16 -0.75
N MET A 545 -7.74 15.79 -1.04
CA MET A 545 -8.49 16.56 -0.04
C MET A 545 -8.98 15.71 1.13
N PHE A 546 -9.50 14.51 0.86
CA PHE A 546 -9.97 13.60 1.91
C PHE A 546 -8.85 13.25 2.91
N ILE A 547 -7.63 13.08 2.41
CA ILE A 547 -6.45 12.81 3.24
C ILE A 547 -5.92 14.07 3.91
N PHE A 548 -5.92 15.19 3.18
CA PHE A 548 -5.34 16.46 3.64
C PHE A 548 -6.17 17.12 4.75
N VAL A 549 -7.51 17.08 4.67
CA VAL A 549 -8.39 17.75 5.65
C VAL A 549 -8.15 17.29 7.09
N PRO A 550 -8.11 15.97 7.39
CA PRO A 550 -7.75 15.51 8.73
C PRO A 550 -6.37 15.99 9.20
N ILE A 551 -5.37 16.00 8.31
CA ILE A 551 -4.01 16.49 8.64
C ILE A 551 -4.06 17.97 9.00
N ALA A 552 -4.77 18.79 8.20
CA ALA A 552 -4.96 20.20 8.47
C ALA A 552 -5.65 20.44 9.82
N ILE A 553 -6.70 19.68 10.12
CA ILE A 553 -7.40 19.76 11.42
C ILE A 553 -6.45 19.42 12.58
N PHE A 554 -5.69 18.33 12.48
CA PHE A 554 -4.73 17.95 13.53
C PHE A 554 -3.58 18.94 13.65
N SER A 555 -3.14 19.55 12.55
CA SER A 555 -2.07 20.56 12.56
C SER A 555 -2.48 21.88 13.23
N TRP A 556 -3.78 22.14 13.36
CA TRP A 556 -4.30 23.28 14.13
C TRP A 556 -3.96 23.15 15.61
N PHE A 557 -3.82 21.93 16.13
CA PHE A 557 -3.57 21.66 17.54
C PHE A 557 -2.06 21.52 17.81
N PRO A 558 -1.41 22.49 18.48
CA PRO A 558 0.05 22.49 18.64
C PRO A 558 0.59 21.29 19.42
N PHE A 559 -0.22 20.71 20.31
CA PHE A 559 0.17 19.54 21.11
C PHE A 559 0.41 18.29 20.25
N VAL A 560 -0.23 18.17 19.08
CA VAL A 560 -0.12 16.99 18.22
C VAL A 560 1.29 16.88 17.64
N SER A 561 1.84 17.99 17.14
CA SER A 561 3.22 18.05 16.61
C SER A 561 4.25 17.73 17.71
N THR A 562 4.06 18.29 18.91
CA THR A 562 4.92 18.01 20.07
C THR A 562 4.84 16.53 20.49
N PHE A 563 3.64 15.97 20.52
CA PHE A 563 3.42 14.56 20.86
C PHE A 563 4.08 13.64 19.84
N GLN A 564 3.87 13.90 18.54
CA GLN A 564 4.50 13.16 17.44
C GLN A 564 6.03 13.17 17.58
N THR A 565 6.62 14.34 17.78
CA THR A 565 8.08 14.51 17.83
C THR A 565 8.70 13.77 19.02
N ARG A 566 8.06 13.80 20.19
CA ARG A 566 8.53 13.11 21.40
C ARG A 566 8.33 11.60 21.36
N LEU A 567 7.24 11.14 20.75
CA LEU A 567 6.91 9.72 20.67
C LEU A 567 7.78 9.01 19.64
N LEU A 568 7.98 9.62 18.47
CA LEU A 568 8.51 8.92 17.28
C LEU A 568 9.98 9.19 16.99
N PHE A 569 10.55 10.27 17.52
CA PHE A 569 11.93 10.66 17.24
C PHE A 569 12.77 10.79 18.52
N ASN A 570 14.06 10.48 18.43
CA ASN A 570 14.96 10.45 19.57
C ASN A 570 15.18 11.86 20.16
N GLN A 571 15.26 12.00 21.48
CA GLN A 571 15.52 13.28 22.18
C GLN A 571 16.75 14.05 21.67
N ALA A 572 17.82 13.36 21.24
CA ALA A 572 18.98 14.01 20.64
C ALA A 572 18.65 14.69 19.30
N PHE A 573 17.77 14.08 18.52
CA PHE A 573 17.21 14.64 17.30
C PHE A 573 16.14 15.71 17.60
N SER A 574 15.27 15.49 18.60
CA SER A 574 14.28 16.48 19.05
C SER A 574 14.96 17.77 19.52
N ARG A 575 16.11 17.68 20.22
CA ARG A 575 16.94 18.87 20.57
C ARG A 575 17.50 19.57 19.34
N GLY A 576 17.97 18.83 18.33
CA GLY A 576 18.41 19.41 17.06
C GLY A 576 17.28 20.11 16.30
N LEU A 577 16.07 19.53 16.33
CA LEU A 577 14.86 20.09 15.73
C LEU A 577 14.39 21.35 16.48
N GLU A 578 14.37 21.31 17.82
CA GLU A 578 14.08 22.47 18.67
C GLU A 578 15.09 23.60 18.46
N ILE A 579 16.39 23.28 18.37
CA ILE A 579 17.44 24.26 18.04
C ILE A 579 17.22 24.83 16.63
N SER A 580 16.84 24.01 15.64
CA SER A 580 16.54 24.49 14.29
C SER A 580 15.32 25.42 14.23
N LEU A 581 14.26 25.13 15.01
CA LEU A 581 13.07 25.96 15.16
C LEU A 581 13.40 27.29 15.87
N ILE A 582 14.27 27.26 16.87
CA ILE A 582 14.76 28.45 17.59
C ILE A 582 15.67 29.30 16.68
N LEU A 583 16.56 28.67 15.92
CA LEU A 583 17.46 29.34 14.96
C LEU A 583 16.70 29.93 13.76
N ALA A 584 15.58 29.32 13.36
CA ALA A 584 14.74 29.84 12.28
C ALA A 584 14.07 31.18 12.63
N GLY A 585 13.85 31.46 13.93
CA GLY A 585 13.29 32.74 14.39
C GLY A 585 12.04 33.18 13.60
N ASN A 586 11.81 34.49 13.50
CA ASN A 586 10.69 35.08 12.74
C ASN A 586 10.95 35.17 11.21
N ASN A 587 11.97 34.49 10.67
CA ASN A 587 12.34 34.54 9.24
C ASN A 587 12.43 33.12 8.61
N PRO A 588 11.34 32.61 8.02
CA PRO A 588 11.14 31.18 7.72
C PRO A 588 11.75 30.68 6.39
N ASN A 589 12.62 31.45 5.72
CA ASN A 589 13.20 31.06 4.42
C ASN A 589 14.68 30.70 4.50
N THR A 590 15.04 29.69 5.29
CA THR A 590 16.30 28.97 5.06
C THR A 590 15.99 27.49 4.92
N GLY A 591 15.88 27.06 3.66
CA GLY A 591 15.96 25.64 3.33
C GLY A 591 17.35 25.14 3.67
N LEU A 592 17.43 24.35 4.74
CA LEU A 592 18.54 23.44 5.04
C LEU A 592 17.93 22.06 5.34
#